data_AF-A0A2R6INX4-F1
#
_entry.id   AF-A0A2R6INX4-F1
#
_cell.length_a   1.000
_cell.length_b   1.000
_cell.length_c   1.000
_cell.angle_alpha   90.00
_cell.angle_beta   90.00
_cell.angle_gamma   90.00
#
_symmetry.space_group_name_H-M   'P 1'
#
loop_
_entity.id
_entity.type
_entity.pdbx_description
1 polymer ?
#
loop_
_entity_poly.entity_id
_entity_poly.type
_entity_poly.pdbx_seq_one_letter_code
_entity_poly.pdbx_strand_id
1 'polypeptide(L)'
;MNRRAPELALVTGLLLAVPIGGFALWATGDVSRSLLTGAGLSYPFAVYAVYHDDDPTTVLPPRAVAVAGGLLGAVPFADAVVADAALPGVVLRGAFLGLLVAAPAWAYALGYGRAARLPDGRLSLAGAGVAGAALLLAGLLVGTPFGAAAALVVWLTGALAARSAGFRATEDARLGAVGAGVVLGVALLFATLLGGQTTAAAVLSAVTLALAPAVYYGLTAETAAFE
;
A
#
# COMPACT_ATOMS: atom_id res chain seq x y z
N MET A 1 17.01 -26.78 -1.55
CA MET A 1 15.92 -26.93 -2.54
C MET A 1 16.38 -26.45 -3.92
N ASN A 2 15.66 -26.77 -5.01
CA ASN A 2 16.09 -26.45 -6.38
C ASN A 2 15.89 -24.94 -6.67
N ARG A 3 16.97 -24.14 -6.60
CA ARG A 3 16.95 -22.66 -6.77
C ARG A 3 16.31 -22.16 -8.07
N ARG A 4 16.13 -23.02 -9.08
CA ARG A 4 15.58 -22.63 -10.38
C ARG A 4 14.07 -22.36 -10.37
N ALA A 5 13.32 -22.93 -9.42
CA ALA A 5 11.87 -22.77 -9.42
C ALA A 5 11.40 -21.32 -9.10
N PRO A 6 11.96 -20.62 -8.08
CA PRO A 6 11.67 -19.20 -7.84
C PRO A 6 12.04 -18.28 -9.00
N GLU A 7 13.21 -18.47 -9.62
CA GLU A 7 13.65 -17.68 -10.78
C GLU A 7 12.70 -17.84 -11.97
N LEU A 8 12.29 -19.08 -12.28
CA LEU A 8 11.35 -19.36 -13.36
C LEU A 8 9.97 -18.76 -13.10
N ALA A 9 9.53 -18.70 -11.84
CA ALA A 9 8.27 -18.05 -11.49
C ALA A 9 8.32 -16.55 -11.84
N LEU A 10 9.40 -15.85 -11.48
CA LEU A 10 9.59 -14.43 -11.82
C LEU A 10 9.61 -14.20 -13.34
N VAL A 11 10.33 -15.04 -14.08
CA VAL A 11 10.37 -14.98 -15.55
C VAL A 11 8.97 -15.20 -16.13
N THR A 12 8.22 -16.16 -15.61
CA THR A 12 6.84 -16.45 -16.04
C THR A 12 5.93 -15.26 -15.77
N GLY A 13 6.00 -14.67 -14.58
CA GLY A 13 5.23 -13.47 -14.22
C GLY A 13 5.54 -12.31 -15.14
N LEU A 14 6.81 -12.09 -15.49
CA LEU A 14 7.23 -11.03 -16.42
C LEU A 14 6.75 -11.31 -17.86
N LEU A 15 6.89 -12.55 -18.33
CA LEU A 15 6.44 -13.00 -19.66
C LEU A 15 4.93 -12.90 -19.82
N LEU A 16 4.15 -12.98 -18.75
CA LEU A 16 2.71 -12.74 -18.77
C LEU A 16 2.40 -11.25 -18.68
N ALA A 17 3.02 -10.54 -17.73
CA ALA A 17 2.72 -9.14 -17.44
C ALA A 17 3.08 -8.20 -18.59
N VAL A 18 4.25 -8.37 -19.24
CA VAL A 18 4.73 -7.44 -20.27
C VAL A 18 3.88 -7.49 -21.53
N PRO A 19 3.58 -8.65 -22.15
CA PRO A 19 2.75 -8.69 -23.34
C PRO A 19 1.31 -8.29 -23.07
N ILE A 20 0.73 -8.72 -21.94
CA ILE A 20 -0.66 -8.37 -21.60
C ILE A 20 -0.78 -6.89 -21.27
N GLY A 21 0.14 -6.35 -20.47
CA GLY A 21 0.20 -4.92 -20.16
C GLY A 21 0.45 -4.07 -21.40
N GLY A 22 1.37 -4.50 -22.28
CA GLY A 22 1.65 -3.83 -23.55
C GLY A 22 0.46 -3.85 -24.51
N PHE A 23 -0.22 -4.99 -24.62
CA PHE A 23 -1.45 -5.10 -25.40
C PHE A 23 -2.57 -4.24 -24.82
N ALA A 24 -2.77 -4.24 -23.50
CA ALA A 24 -3.76 -3.39 -22.83
C ALA A 24 -3.48 -1.90 -23.09
N LEU A 25 -2.20 -1.50 -23.04
CA LEU A 25 -1.80 -0.13 -23.32
C LEU A 25 -2.09 0.24 -24.77
N TRP A 26 -1.73 -0.63 -25.72
CA TRP A 26 -2.02 -0.42 -27.14
C TRP A 26 -3.53 -0.34 -27.41
N ALA A 27 -4.32 -1.21 -26.78
CA ALA A 27 -5.75 -1.32 -27.03
C ALA A 27 -6.57 -0.19 -26.38
N THR A 28 -6.13 0.33 -25.23
CA THR A 28 -6.91 1.29 -24.43
C THR A 28 -6.32 2.69 -24.37
N GLY A 29 -5.01 2.84 -24.61
CA GLY A 29 -4.29 4.09 -24.35
C GLY A 29 -4.17 4.48 -22.88
N ASP A 30 -4.70 3.67 -21.95
CA ASP A 30 -4.77 3.96 -20.52
C ASP A 30 -3.54 3.39 -19.81
N VAL A 31 -2.54 4.25 -19.58
CA VAL A 31 -1.25 3.89 -18.96
C VAL A 31 -1.46 3.32 -17.57
N SER A 32 -2.24 4.01 -16.74
CA SER A 32 -2.49 3.63 -15.35
C SER A 32 -3.14 2.24 -15.24
N ARG A 33 -4.20 1.97 -16.02
CA ARG A 33 -4.87 0.65 -16.00
C ARG A 33 -3.97 -0.46 -16.53
N SER A 34 -3.27 -0.21 -17.63
CA SER A 34 -2.40 -1.20 -18.26
C SER A 34 -1.23 -1.59 -17.34
N LEU A 35 -0.67 -0.62 -16.63
CA LEU A 35 0.38 -0.85 -15.63
C LEU A 35 -0.15 -1.65 -14.44
N LEU A 36 -1.34 -1.35 -13.93
CA LEU A 36 -1.96 -2.13 -12.86
C LEU A 36 -2.28 -3.56 -13.27
N THR A 37 -2.71 -3.77 -14.52
CA THR A 37 -2.90 -5.12 -15.08
C THR A 37 -1.58 -5.88 -15.09
N GLY A 38 -0.51 -5.27 -15.59
CA GLY A 38 0.84 -5.89 -15.57
C GLY A 38 1.31 -6.18 -14.15
N ALA A 39 1.18 -5.22 -13.24
CA ALA A 39 1.56 -5.37 -11.83
C ALA A 39 0.77 -6.51 -11.15
N GLY A 40 -0.56 -6.52 -11.32
CA GLY A 40 -1.45 -7.55 -10.78
C GLY A 40 -1.17 -8.95 -11.31
N LEU A 41 -0.68 -9.08 -12.55
CA LEU A 41 -0.22 -10.34 -13.10
C LEU A 41 1.15 -10.75 -12.56
N SER A 42 2.06 -9.80 -12.32
CA SER A 42 3.43 -10.09 -11.86
C SER A 42 3.53 -10.41 -10.36
N TYR A 43 2.74 -9.76 -9.50
CA TYR A 43 2.91 -9.88 -8.04
C TYR A 43 2.69 -11.28 -7.47
N PRO A 44 1.69 -12.08 -7.90
CA PRO A 44 1.54 -13.44 -7.39
C PRO A 44 2.79 -14.30 -7.61
N PHE A 45 3.48 -14.12 -8.74
CA PHE A 45 4.73 -14.83 -9.03
C PHE A 45 5.90 -14.31 -8.20
N ALA A 46 5.96 -13.00 -7.97
CA ALA A 46 6.95 -12.40 -7.07
C ALA A 46 6.76 -12.91 -5.62
N VAL A 47 5.53 -12.94 -5.12
CA VAL A 47 5.18 -13.50 -3.82
C VAL A 47 5.56 -14.97 -3.75
N TYR A 48 5.24 -15.75 -4.77
CA TYR A 48 5.61 -17.17 -4.85
C TYR A 48 7.13 -17.36 -4.76
N ALA A 49 7.90 -16.59 -5.54
CA ALA A 49 9.35 -16.66 -5.55
C ALA A 49 9.94 -16.29 -4.18
N VAL A 50 9.43 -15.24 -3.55
CA VAL A 50 9.89 -14.80 -2.22
C VAL A 50 9.57 -15.83 -1.14
N TYR A 51 8.41 -16.50 -1.20
CA TYR A 51 8.00 -17.48 -0.20
C TYR A 51 8.77 -18.81 -0.30
N HIS A 52 9.20 -19.22 -1.51
CA HIS A 52 9.82 -20.53 -1.75
C HIS A 52 11.34 -20.47 -1.96
N ASP A 53 11.94 -19.28 -1.93
CA ASP A 53 13.39 -19.11 -1.98
C ASP A 53 13.97 -18.92 -0.57
N ASP A 54 15.05 -19.63 -0.28
CA ASP A 54 15.76 -19.53 1.00
C ASP A 54 16.46 -18.16 1.14
N ASP A 55 16.90 -17.57 0.02
CA ASP A 55 17.51 -16.23 -0.02
C ASP A 55 17.05 -15.45 -1.27
N PRO A 56 15.85 -14.84 -1.23
CA PRO A 56 15.28 -14.13 -2.37
C PRO A 56 16.08 -12.88 -2.75
N THR A 57 16.98 -12.39 -1.88
CA THR A 57 17.72 -11.14 -2.11
C THR A 57 18.79 -11.27 -3.19
N THR A 58 19.17 -12.50 -3.53
CA THR A 58 20.13 -12.81 -4.60
C THR A 58 19.56 -12.52 -5.98
N VAL A 59 18.27 -12.81 -6.19
CA VAL A 59 17.56 -12.60 -7.46
C VAL A 59 16.80 -11.28 -7.47
N LEU A 60 16.28 -10.87 -6.31
CA LEU A 60 15.52 -9.63 -6.11
C LEU A 60 16.29 -8.71 -5.15
N PRO A 61 17.31 -7.96 -5.61
CA PRO A 61 18.02 -7.04 -4.74
C PRO A 61 17.06 -6.01 -4.13
N PRO A 62 16.93 -5.92 -2.79
CA PRO A 62 15.93 -5.09 -2.12
C PRO A 62 15.88 -3.63 -2.62
N ARG A 63 17.05 -3.03 -2.86
CA ARG A 63 17.14 -1.66 -3.38
C ARG A 63 16.66 -1.53 -4.82
N ALA A 64 16.99 -2.50 -5.67
CA ALA A 64 16.54 -2.48 -7.07
C ALA A 64 15.03 -2.63 -7.14
N VAL A 65 14.45 -3.52 -6.32
CA VAL A 65 13.00 -3.70 -6.22
C VAL A 65 12.31 -2.42 -5.72
N ALA A 66 12.82 -1.77 -4.67
CA ALA A 66 12.27 -0.50 -4.18
C ALA A 66 12.30 0.60 -5.25
N VAL A 67 13.43 0.76 -5.94
CA VAL A 67 13.58 1.76 -7.00
C VAL A 67 12.64 1.46 -8.17
N ALA A 68 12.62 0.22 -8.65
CA ALA A 68 11.75 -0.18 -9.75
C ALA A 68 10.26 0.01 -9.39
N GLY A 69 9.83 -0.47 -8.22
CA GLY A 69 8.46 -0.30 -7.75
C GLY A 69 8.09 1.15 -7.49
N GLY A 70 9.02 1.96 -6.97
CA GLY A 70 8.83 3.40 -6.80
C GLY A 70 8.69 4.15 -8.12
N LEU A 71 9.53 3.84 -9.11
CA LEU A 71 9.45 4.43 -10.44
C LEU A 71 8.16 4.02 -11.15
N LEU A 72 7.79 2.75 -11.11
CA LEU A 72 6.53 2.26 -11.69
C LEU A 72 5.31 2.86 -10.96
N GLY A 73 5.36 3.00 -9.64
CA GLY A 73 4.31 3.66 -8.86
C GLY A 73 4.23 5.18 -9.10
N ALA A 74 5.32 5.83 -9.50
CA ALA A 74 5.28 7.24 -9.88
C ALA A 74 4.53 7.47 -11.20
N VAL A 75 4.42 6.45 -12.07
CA VAL A 75 3.77 6.59 -13.39
C VAL A 75 2.28 6.92 -13.27
N PRO A 76 1.42 6.19 -12.53
CA PRO A 76 0.01 6.57 -12.37
C PRO A 76 -0.21 7.95 -11.74
N PHE A 77 0.69 8.37 -10.85
CA PHE A 77 0.64 9.70 -10.26
C PHE A 77 1.00 10.78 -11.29
N ALA A 78 2.07 10.59 -12.06
CA ALA A 78 2.48 11.51 -13.12
C ALA A 78 1.42 11.59 -14.22
N ASP A 79 0.84 10.45 -14.63
CA ASP A 79 -0.27 10.35 -15.57
C ASP A 79 -1.47 11.18 -15.11
N ALA A 80 -1.85 11.07 -13.83
CA ALA A 80 -2.92 11.88 -13.24
C ALA A 80 -2.62 13.39 -13.23
N VAL A 81 -1.39 13.78 -12.91
CA VAL A 81 -0.95 15.19 -12.91
C VAL A 81 -0.94 15.77 -14.33
N VAL A 82 -0.47 15.00 -15.31
CA VAL A 82 -0.46 15.42 -16.72
C VAL A 82 -1.88 15.49 -17.29
N ALA A 83 -2.75 14.56 -16.90
CA ALA A 83 -4.13 14.53 -17.36
C ALA A 83 -4.91 15.76 -16.90
N ASP A 84 -4.92 16.05 -15.59
CA ASP A 84 -5.51 17.27 -15.04
C ASP A 84 -5.10 17.53 -13.58
N ALA A 85 -4.00 18.25 -13.37
CA ALA A 85 -3.54 18.64 -12.04
C ALA A 85 -4.50 19.60 -11.31
N ALA A 86 -5.39 20.29 -12.03
CA ALA A 86 -6.35 21.22 -11.43
C ALA A 86 -7.53 20.49 -10.76
N LEU A 87 -7.65 19.17 -10.97
CA LEU A 87 -8.65 18.31 -10.33
C LEU A 87 -8.00 17.46 -9.23
N PRO A 88 -8.08 17.86 -7.94
CA PRO A 88 -7.44 17.14 -6.84
C PRO A 88 -7.87 15.67 -6.73
N GLY A 89 -9.09 15.34 -7.16
CA GLY A 89 -9.59 13.97 -7.18
C GLY A 89 -8.86 13.06 -8.15
N VAL A 90 -8.41 13.60 -9.29
CA VAL A 90 -7.62 12.87 -10.29
C VAL A 90 -6.24 12.58 -9.72
N VAL A 91 -5.62 13.57 -9.08
CA VAL A 91 -4.31 13.42 -8.42
C VAL A 91 -4.36 12.41 -7.27
N LEU A 92 -5.40 12.45 -6.42
CA LEU A 92 -5.59 11.46 -5.35
C LEU A 92 -5.80 10.04 -5.88
N ARG A 93 -6.53 9.91 -7.00
CA ARG A 93 -6.66 8.63 -7.70
C ARG A 93 -5.29 8.14 -8.19
N GLY A 94 -4.53 8.98 -8.88
CA GLY A 94 -3.18 8.64 -9.35
C GLY A 94 -2.25 8.23 -8.21
N ALA A 95 -2.29 8.96 -7.09
CA ALA A 95 -1.54 8.63 -5.88
C ALA A 95 -1.92 7.26 -5.31
N PHE A 96 -3.23 6.96 -5.21
CA PHE A 96 -3.70 5.65 -4.77
C PHE A 96 -3.21 4.52 -5.70
N LEU A 97 -3.37 4.66 -7.01
CA LEU A 97 -2.93 3.66 -7.97
C LEU A 97 -1.41 3.47 -7.95
N GLY A 98 -0.66 4.57 -7.81
CA GLY A 98 0.79 4.54 -7.65
C GLY A 98 1.22 3.82 -6.38
N LEU A 99 0.52 4.05 -5.26
CA LEU A 99 0.75 3.35 -4.00
C LEU A 99 0.48 1.84 -4.12
N LEU A 100 -0.56 1.41 -4.83
CA LEU A 100 -0.82 -0.03 -5.04
C LEU A 100 0.36 -0.75 -5.73
N VAL A 101 1.10 -0.04 -6.57
CA VAL A 101 2.28 -0.56 -7.27
C VAL A 101 3.53 -0.41 -6.41
N ALA A 102 3.74 0.74 -5.77
CA ALA A 102 4.96 0.96 -4.99
C ALA A 102 4.97 0.17 -3.67
N ALA A 103 3.81 0.04 -3.01
CA ALA A 103 3.71 -0.49 -1.65
C ALA A 103 4.29 -1.90 -1.48
N PRO A 104 3.98 -2.90 -2.32
CA PRO A 104 4.53 -4.25 -2.17
C PRO A 104 6.05 -4.28 -2.34
N ALA A 105 6.57 -3.50 -3.29
CA ALA A 105 8.02 -3.41 -3.56
C ALA A 105 8.78 -2.77 -2.40
N TRP A 106 8.22 -1.72 -1.80
CA TRP A 106 8.77 -1.10 -0.60
C TRP A 106 8.65 -2.00 0.63
N ALA A 107 7.53 -2.68 0.82
CA ALA A 107 7.36 -3.65 1.91
C ALA A 107 8.41 -4.77 1.81
N TYR A 108 8.65 -5.31 0.60
CA TYR A 108 9.72 -6.26 0.34
C TYR A 108 11.10 -5.68 0.69
N ALA A 109 11.40 -4.49 0.21
CA ALA A 109 12.70 -3.87 0.40
C ALA A 109 13.02 -3.55 1.86
N LEU A 110 12.00 -3.21 2.66
CA LEU A 110 12.12 -2.93 4.08
C LEU A 110 12.25 -4.22 4.89
N GLY A 111 11.51 -5.28 4.53
CA GLY A 111 11.59 -6.58 5.18
C GLY A 111 12.90 -7.33 4.95
N TYR A 112 13.44 -7.28 3.73
CA TYR A 112 14.68 -7.96 3.34
C TYR A 112 15.91 -7.04 3.28
N GLY A 113 15.71 -5.73 3.47
CA GLY A 113 16.80 -4.76 3.51
C GLY A 113 17.63 -4.87 4.79
N ARG A 114 18.91 -4.50 4.73
CA ARG A 114 19.75 -4.46 5.93
C ARG A 114 19.19 -3.45 6.94
N ALA A 115 18.75 -3.96 8.10
CA ALA A 115 18.14 -3.20 9.20
C ALA A 115 18.95 -1.97 9.65
N ALA A 116 20.28 -1.96 9.45
CA ALA A 116 21.19 -0.89 9.84
C ALA A 116 20.94 0.49 9.19
N ARG A 117 19.95 0.64 8.29
CA ARG A 117 19.60 1.92 7.66
C ARG A 117 18.12 2.30 7.79
N LEU A 118 17.32 1.53 8.53
CA LEU A 118 15.93 1.89 8.72
C LEU A 118 15.84 3.06 9.71
N PRO A 119 15.05 4.11 9.41
CA PRO A 119 14.73 5.13 10.40
C PRO A 119 14.02 4.49 11.60
N ASP A 120 14.09 5.13 12.77
CA ASP A 120 13.40 4.69 13.98
C ASP A 120 11.96 4.26 13.65
N GLY A 121 11.58 3.04 14.02
CA GLY A 121 10.26 2.49 13.73
C GLY A 121 9.14 3.39 14.26
N ARG A 122 9.36 4.11 15.36
CA ARG A 122 8.40 5.11 15.88
C ARG A 122 8.20 6.28 14.92
N LEU A 123 9.29 6.82 14.37
CA LEU A 123 9.24 7.91 13.39
C LEU A 123 8.59 7.44 12.09
N SER A 124 8.87 6.21 11.67
CA SER A 124 8.26 5.61 10.48
C SER A 124 6.74 5.46 10.64
N LEU A 125 6.29 4.96 11.79
CA LEU A 125 4.87 4.83 12.12
C LEU A 125 4.19 6.21 12.20
N ALA A 126 4.83 7.17 12.88
CA ALA A 126 4.30 8.53 13.00
C ALA A 126 4.20 9.21 11.63
N GLY A 127 5.24 9.09 10.79
CA GLY A 127 5.25 9.63 9.42
C GLY A 127 4.14 9.03 8.56
N ALA A 128 3.96 7.71 8.62
CA ALA A 128 2.87 7.04 7.92
C ALA A 128 1.49 7.41 8.46
N GLY A 129 1.35 7.59 9.78
CA GLY A 129 0.14 8.06 10.43
C GLY A 129 -0.24 9.48 9.97
N VAL A 130 0.73 10.41 9.95
CA VAL A 130 0.53 11.78 9.48
C VAL A 130 0.21 11.81 7.99
N ALA A 131 0.95 11.08 7.16
CA ALA A 131 0.70 11.01 5.72
C ALA A 131 -0.66 10.38 5.41
N GLY A 132 -1.04 9.31 6.12
CA GLY A 132 -2.36 8.68 6.00
C GLY A 132 -3.49 9.62 6.44
N ALA A 133 -3.34 10.31 7.56
CA ALA A 133 -4.32 11.31 8.02
C ALA A 133 -4.48 12.45 7.00
N ALA A 134 -3.38 12.95 6.43
CA ALA A 134 -3.40 13.99 5.41
C ALA A 134 -4.15 13.53 4.14
N LEU A 135 -3.89 12.30 3.67
CA LEU A 135 -4.58 11.72 2.50
C LEU A 135 -6.06 11.51 2.77
N LEU A 136 -6.42 11.03 3.97
CA LEU A 136 -7.81 10.83 4.37
C LEU A 136 -8.57 12.16 4.40
N LEU A 137 -7.98 13.19 5.04
CA LEU A 137 -8.55 14.55 5.07
C LEU A 137 -8.66 15.15 3.66
N ALA A 138 -7.63 15.00 2.82
CA ALA A 138 -7.68 15.45 1.43
C ALA A 138 -8.82 14.76 0.66
N GLY A 139 -9.00 13.45 0.83
CA GLY A 139 -10.12 12.70 0.24
C GLY A 139 -11.48 13.23 0.67
N LEU A 140 -11.65 13.51 1.97
CA LEU A 140 -12.88 14.09 2.51
C LEU A 140 -13.17 15.49 1.95
N LEU A 141 -12.18 16.38 1.93
CA LEU A 141 -12.33 17.75 1.44
C LEU A 141 -12.67 17.80 -0.06
N VAL A 142 -12.09 16.89 -0.83
CA VAL A 142 -12.32 16.77 -2.28
C VAL A 142 -13.61 15.97 -2.57
N GLY A 143 -14.15 15.24 -1.58
CA GLY A 143 -15.33 14.38 -1.75
C GLY A 143 -15.03 13.10 -2.53
N THR A 144 -13.80 12.59 -2.49
CA THR A 144 -13.38 11.39 -3.25
C THR A 144 -12.97 10.23 -2.35
N PRO A 145 -13.25 8.98 -2.77
CA PRO A 145 -12.89 7.78 -2.01
C PRO A 145 -11.38 7.50 -2.01
N PHE A 146 -10.64 8.04 -2.97
CA PHE A 146 -9.24 7.68 -3.22
C PHE A 146 -8.30 8.14 -2.10
N GLY A 147 -8.63 9.23 -1.39
CA GLY A 147 -7.84 9.65 -0.23
C GLY A 147 -7.88 8.64 0.92
N ALA A 148 -9.07 8.09 1.22
CA ALA A 148 -9.22 7.05 2.22
C ALA A 148 -8.49 5.75 1.81
N ALA A 149 -8.62 5.34 0.54
CA ALA A 149 -7.93 4.16 0.03
C ALA A 149 -6.40 4.31 0.05
N ALA A 150 -5.87 5.48 -0.33
CA ALA A 150 -4.45 5.79 -0.24
C ALA A 150 -3.96 5.81 1.21
N ALA A 151 -4.74 6.42 2.12
CA ALA A 151 -4.44 6.46 3.55
C ALA A 151 -4.32 5.04 4.15
N LEU A 152 -5.21 4.12 3.78
CA LEU A 152 -5.17 2.73 4.21
C LEU A 152 -3.84 2.06 3.81
N VAL A 153 -3.44 2.21 2.54
CA VAL A 153 -2.20 1.61 2.01
C VAL A 153 -0.97 2.20 2.71
N VAL A 154 -0.90 3.53 2.84
CA VAL A 154 0.22 4.21 3.50
C VAL A 154 0.33 3.81 4.97
N TRP A 155 -0.80 3.77 5.68
CA TRP A 155 -0.80 3.40 7.09
C TRP A 155 -0.37 1.95 7.30
N LEU A 156 -0.92 1.00 6.52
CA LEU A 156 -0.56 -0.41 6.63
C LEU A 156 0.92 -0.67 6.29
N THR A 157 1.39 -0.10 5.18
CA THR A 157 2.80 -0.24 4.79
C THR A 157 3.75 0.38 5.80
N GLY A 158 3.42 1.56 6.33
CA GLY A 158 4.20 2.22 7.37
C GLY A 158 4.21 1.49 8.70
N ALA A 159 3.08 0.89 9.10
CA ALA A 159 3.00 0.09 10.32
C ALA A 159 3.81 -1.20 10.21
N LEU A 160 3.76 -1.88 9.06
CA LEU A 160 4.59 -3.05 8.77
C LEU A 160 6.08 -2.67 8.69
N ALA A 161 6.41 -1.53 8.08
CA ALA A 161 7.76 -0.98 8.04
C ALA A 161 8.31 -0.70 9.45
N ALA A 162 7.53 -0.02 10.29
CA ALA A 162 7.87 0.25 11.68
C ALA A 162 8.18 -1.05 12.44
N ARG A 163 7.36 -2.09 12.22
CA ARG A 163 7.58 -3.41 12.81
C ARG A 163 8.87 -4.07 12.34
N SER A 164 9.16 -4.02 11.03
CA SER A 164 10.43 -4.52 10.48
C SER A 164 11.66 -3.77 11.02
N ALA A 165 11.48 -2.50 11.40
CA ALA A 165 12.49 -1.69 12.08
C ALA A 165 12.58 -1.95 13.60
N GLY A 166 11.87 -2.94 14.14
CA GLY A 166 11.94 -3.35 15.54
C GLY A 166 10.88 -2.72 16.47
N PHE A 167 9.97 -1.87 15.96
CA PHE A 167 8.89 -1.34 16.78
C PHE A 167 7.83 -2.41 17.07
N ARG A 168 7.61 -2.71 18.35
CA ARG A 168 6.59 -3.65 18.81
C ARG A 168 5.60 -2.91 19.71
N ALA A 169 4.40 -2.65 19.19
CA ALA A 169 3.30 -2.12 20.00
C ALA A 169 2.80 -3.20 20.97
N THR A 170 2.49 -2.81 22.21
CA THR A 170 1.84 -3.70 23.18
C THR A 170 0.45 -4.13 22.68
N GLU A 171 -0.05 -5.25 23.17
CA GLU A 171 -1.40 -5.73 22.82
C GLU A 171 -2.47 -4.68 23.15
N ASP A 172 -2.41 -4.09 24.34
CA ASP A 172 -3.30 -3.01 24.77
C ASP A 172 -3.25 -1.80 23.84
N ALA A 173 -2.07 -1.40 23.36
CA ALA A 173 -1.93 -0.28 22.43
C ALA A 173 -2.56 -0.60 21.07
N ARG A 174 -2.45 -1.85 20.59
CA ARG A 174 -3.07 -2.27 19.33
C ARG A 174 -4.59 -2.35 19.45
N LEU A 175 -5.11 -2.95 20.52
CA LEU A 175 -6.55 -2.99 20.80
C LEU A 175 -7.13 -1.59 21.01
N GLY A 176 -6.40 -0.74 21.73
CA GLY A 176 -6.74 0.68 21.91
C GLY A 176 -6.81 1.43 20.58
N ALA A 177 -5.89 1.17 19.64
CA ALA A 177 -5.93 1.75 18.31
C ALA A 177 -7.14 1.28 17.49
N VAL A 178 -7.53 0.00 17.59
CA VAL A 178 -8.76 -0.53 16.98
C VAL A 178 -9.98 0.17 17.55
N GLY A 179 -10.09 0.25 18.87
CA GLY A 179 -11.18 0.95 19.56
C GLY A 179 -11.28 2.42 19.15
N ALA A 180 -10.16 3.14 19.16
CA ALA A 180 -10.09 4.53 18.73
C ALA A 180 -10.52 4.71 17.27
N GLY A 181 -10.06 3.83 16.38
CA GLY A 181 -10.44 3.82 14.96
C GLY A 181 -11.94 3.65 14.74
N VAL A 182 -12.56 2.70 15.46
CA VAL A 182 -14.01 2.49 15.43
C VAL A 182 -14.77 3.71 15.94
N VAL A 183 -14.36 4.27 17.10
CA VAL A 183 -15.01 5.46 17.66
C VAL A 183 -14.91 6.66 16.72
N LEU A 184 -13.73 6.92 16.15
CA LEU A 184 -13.53 8.01 15.19
C LEU A 184 -14.34 7.79 13.90
N GLY A 185 -14.40 6.56 13.39
CA GLY A 185 -15.21 6.23 12.21
C GLY A 185 -16.70 6.46 12.44
N VAL A 186 -17.22 6.00 13.59
CA VAL A 186 -18.62 6.23 13.97
C VAL A 186 -18.91 7.72 14.15
N ALA A 187 -18.04 8.45 14.84
CA ALA A 187 -18.18 9.89 15.04
C ALA A 187 -18.21 10.66 13.71
N LEU A 188 -17.34 10.29 12.76
CA LEU A 188 -17.33 10.85 11.41
C LEU A 188 -18.65 10.60 10.68
N LEU A 189 -19.16 9.37 10.69
CA LEU A 189 -20.44 9.04 10.05
C LEU A 189 -21.59 9.85 10.65
N PHE A 190 -21.69 9.92 11.98
CA PHE A 190 -22.70 10.73 12.65
C PHE A 190 -22.59 12.21 12.29
N ALA A 191 -21.38 12.76 12.27
CA ALA A 191 -21.17 14.16 11.89
C ALA A 191 -21.63 14.43 10.45
N THR A 192 -21.30 13.54 9.50
CA THR A 192 -21.73 13.70 8.11
C THR A 192 -23.23 13.47 7.91
N LEU A 193 -23.84 12.56 8.67
CA LEU A 193 -25.29 12.31 8.64
C LEU A 193 -26.06 13.51 9.18
N LEU A 194 -25.66 14.04 10.34
CA LEU A 194 -26.28 15.22 10.96
C LEU A 194 -26.08 16.48 10.10
N GLY A 195 -24.95 16.57 9.39
CA GLY A 195 -24.69 17.63 8.43
C GLY A 195 -25.41 17.46 7.08
N GLY A 196 -26.09 16.34 6.84
CA GLY A 196 -26.77 16.06 5.57
C GLY A 196 -25.82 15.84 4.38
N GLN A 197 -24.55 15.48 4.64
CA GLN A 197 -23.48 15.36 3.63
C GLN A 197 -22.86 13.95 3.62
N THR A 198 -23.66 12.91 3.79
CA THR A 198 -23.17 11.52 3.72
C THR A 198 -22.73 11.20 2.30
N THR A 199 -21.41 11.19 2.07
CA THR A 199 -20.80 10.85 0.79
C THR A 199 -20.09 9.50 0.86
N ALA A 200 -19.80 8.90 -0.30
CA ALA A 200 -18.98 7.69 -0.36
C ALA A 200 -17.58 7.90 0.25
N ALA A 201 -17.02 9.12 0.13
CA ALA A 201 -15.74 9.49 0.74
C ALA A 201 -15.81 9.45 2.27
N ALA A 202 -16.89 9.97 2.86
CA ALA A 202 -17.13 9.90 4.30
C ALA A 202 -17.24 8.47 4.80
N VAL A 203 -18.03 7.64 4.10
CA VAL A 203 -18.21 6.23 4.44
C VAL A 203 -16.88 5.47 4.37
N LEU A 204 -16.13 5.61 3.27
CA LEU A 204 -14.84 4.90 3.14
C LEU A 204 -13.76 5.43 4.08
N SER A 205 -13.79 6.71 4.43
CA SER A 205 -12.91 7.26 5.46
C SER A 205 -13.21 6.65 6.83
N ALA A 206 -14.49 6.53 7.20
CA ALA A 206 -14.90 5.87 8.44
C ALA A 206 -14.51 4.39 8.46
N VAL A 207 -14.73 3.68 7.35
CA VAL A 207 -14.28 2.29 7.19
C VAL A 207 -12.77 2.20 7.32
N THR A 208 -12.01 3.09 6.69
CA THR A 208 -10.54 3.11 6.74
C THR A 208 -10.03 3.32 8.17
N LEU A 209 -10.63 4.24 8.92
CA LEU A 209 -10.26 4.51 10.31
C LEU A 209 -10.42 3.28 11.21
N ALA A 210 -11.47 2.48 10.99
CA ALA A 210 -11.68 1.24 11.74
C ALA A 210 -10.80 0.09 11.21
N LEU A 211 -10.69 -0.04 9.88
CA LEU A 211 -10.13 -1.22 9.22
C LEU A 211 -8.60 -1.20 9.23
N ALA A 212 -7.96 -0.04 9.12
CA ALA A 212 -6.51 0.08 9.18
C ALA A 212 -5.92 -0.57 10.44
N PRO A 213 -6.26 -0.13 11.68
CA PRO A 213 -5.75 -0.75 12.89
C PRO A 213 -6.20 -2.20 13.08
N ALA A 214 -7.41 -2.56 12.64
CA ALA A 214 -7.93 -3.93 12.76
C ALA A 214 -7.16 -4.92 11.89
N VAL A 215 -6.86 -4.56 10.63
CA VAL A 215 -6.06 -5.40 9.73
C VAL A 215 -4.64 -5.56 10.27
N TYR A 216 -4.01 -4.48 10.72
CA TYR A 216 -2.68 -4.60 11.34
C TYR A 216 -2.71 -5.45 12.61
N TYR A 217 -3.73 -5.32 13.45
CA TYR A 217 -3.88 -6.20 14.60
C TYR A 217 -3.97 -7.67 14.16
N GLY A 218 -4.86 -8.01 13.22
CA GLY A 218 -5.00 -9.37 12.70
C GLY A 218 -3.71 -9.93 12.12
N LEU A 219 -3.02 -9.16 11.28
CA LEU A 219 -1.73 -9.54 10.68
C LEU A 219 -0.60 -9.71 11.70
N THR A 220 -0.72 -9.11 12.89
CA THR A 220 0.34 -9.11 13.90
C THR A 220 0.03 -9.90 15.16
N ALA A 221 -1.22 -10.33 15.37
CA ALA A 221 -1.63 -11.11 16.53
C ALA A 221 -1.12 -12.55 16.46
N GLU A 222 -1.28 -13.22 15.31
CA GLU A 222 -0.89 -14.63 15.15
C GLU A 222 0.64 -14.83 15.21
N THR A 223 1.41 -13.87 14.69
CA THR A 223 2.87 -13.92 14.73
C THR A 223 3.48 -13.85 16.14
N ALA A 224 2.72 -13.46 17.17
CA ALA A 224 3.20 -13.43 18.55
C ALA A 224 3.03 -14.77 19.29
N ALA A 225 2.28 -15.72 18.72
CA ALA A 225 2.06 -17.05 19.34
C ALA A 225 3.16 -18.08 19.00
N PHE A 226 4.10 -17.72 18.11
CA PHE A 226 5.18 -18.60 17.62
C PHE A 226 6.60 -18.04 17.84
N GLU A 227 6.72 -16.86 18.48
CA GLU A 227 7.99 -16.34 19.04
C GLU A 227 8.07 -16.64 20.54
#